data_AF-A0AAJ1RYA4-F1
#
_entry.id   AF-A0AAJ1RYA4-F1
#
_cell.length_a   1.000
_cell.length_b   1.000
_cell.length_c   1.000
_cell.angle_alpha   90.00
_cell.angle_beta   90.00
_cell.angle_gamma   90.00
#
_symmetry.space_group_name_H-M   'P 1'
#
loop_
_entity.id
_entity.type
_entity.pdbx_description
1 polymer ?
#
loop_
_entity_poly.entity_id
_entity_poly.type
_entity_poly.pdbx_seq_one_letter_code
_entity_poly.pdbx_strand_id
1 'polypeptide(L)'
;EDPAILKVGEAEVSWESTLGGWIYIHDMTVQTWPGEDSNDPRFGRTYIYGAYWEAGLRIFDVSDVPHPQNTPVEYAFITGGCVVSVGTQLGCNWRAPEVGQWMEFEDFDGDGEIDCSCTSNANGGRASYIHYAEPIDDMVDASHLGYPPGKMHLTMLATEVLETTVGTGMAYLLDTTPYEEVNGNVRFMPRLIHGWENPFALDHHIPGGEEWLLFSPHNADTQVFQTGLPGLPDNSHGGAWDGRIYLGSYHAGLWVMDIETLMAAGLEDGNKSDAHMAATVGYHLSHGADGEPLDSAYYDFGWTPFIWAAEYHEGYTYLSCITTGLYIVQLDIDQPYGIPLDQ
;
A
#
# COMPACT_ATOMS: atom_id res chain seq x y z
N GLU A 1 3.28 -31.40 -22.93
CA GLU A 1 2.44 -30.27 -23.36
C GLU A 1 3.20 -29.01 -22.99
N ASP A 2 3.17 -28.00 -23.86
CA ASP A 2 3.82 -26.74 -23.56
C ASP A 2 2.93 -25.94 -22.60
N PRO A 3 3.52 -25.21 -21.63
CA PRO A 3 2.76 -24.36 -20.74
C PRO A 3 2.01 -23.29 -21.53
N ALA A 4 0.75 -23.05 -21.20
CA ALA A 4 -0.11 -22.06 -21.83
C ALA A 4 -0.64 -21.06 -20.80
N ILE A 5 -0.69 -19.78 -21.19
CA ILE A 5 -1.38 -18.73 -20.43
C ILE A 5 -2.75 -18.56 -21.06
N LEU A 6 -3.83 -18.85 -20.32
CA LEU A 6 -5.19 -18.56 -20.75
C LEU A 6 -5.87 -17.58 -19.82
N LYS A 7 -6.57 -16.63 -20.44
CA LYS A 7 -7.42 -15.67 -19.76
C LYS A 7 -8.68 -16.37 -19.22
N VAL A 8 -8.97 -16.15 -17.94
CA VAL A 8 -10.16 -16.70 -17.24
C VAL A 8 -11.26 -15.67 -17.03
N GLY A 9 -10.92 -14.38 -17.02
CA GLY A 9 -11.86 -13.28 -16.84
C GLY A 9 -11.16 -11.93 -16.83
N GLU A 10 -11.89 -10.90 -16.39
CA GLU A 10 -11.42 -9.52 -16.24
C GLU A 10 -12.08 -8.88 -15.01
N ALA A 11 -11.44 -7.87 -14.44
CA ALA A 11 -12.06 -6.99 -13.46
C ALA A 11 -13.13 -6.11 -14.13
N GLU A 12 -14.25 -5.90 -13.44
CA GLU A 12 -15.29 -4.97 -13.86
C GLU A 12 -15.13 -3.67 -13.10
N VAL A 13 -14.66 -2.66 -13.82
CA VAL A 13 -14.47 -1.32 -13.27
C VAL A 13 -15.83 -0.67 -13.08
N SER A 14 -16.09 -0.18 -11.88
CA SER A 14 -17.31 0.53 -11.55
C SER A 14 -17.13 2.03 -11.82
N TRP A 15 -17.48 2.46 -13.03
CA TRP A 15 -17.45 3.88 -13.40
C TRP A 15 -18.43 4.75 -12.59
N GLU A 16 -19.46 4.14 -11.99
CA GLU A 16 -20.42 4.84 -11.14
C GLU A 16 -19.83 5.23 -9.78
N SER A 17 -18.72 4.60 -9.38
CA SER A 17 -18.00 4.86 -8.14
C SER A 17 -16.68 5.59 -8.33
N THR A 18 -16.45 6.21 -9.49
CA THR A 18 -15.28 7.06 -9.75
C THR A 18 -15.67 8.47 -10.18
N LEU A 19 -14.88 9.47 -9.78
CA LEU A 19 -15.04 10.86 -10.25
C LEU A 19 -14.32 11.13 -11.59
N GLY A 20 -13.94 10.07 -12.30
CA GLY A 20 -13.21 10.12 -13.57
C GLY A 20 -11.79 9.57 -13.44
N GLY A 21 -10.91 9.99 -14.35
CA GLY A 21 -9.50 9.64 -14.34
C GLY A 21 -9.11 8.39 -15.11
N TRP A 22 -7.81 8.10 -15.14
CA TRP A 22 -7.23 6.96 -15.84
C TRP A 22 -7.31 5.71 -14.96
N ILE A 23 -7.91 4.64 -15.51
CA ILE A 23 -7.89 3.32 -14.89
C ILE A 23 -6.56 2.69 -15.24
N TYR A 24 -5.64 2.84 -14.31
CA TYR A 24 -4.33 2.20 -14.34
C TYR A 24 -4.03 1.71 -12.94
N ILE A 25 -3.96 0.38 -12.79
CA ILE A 25 -3.50 -0.28 -11.56
C ILE A 25 -2.07 -0.70 -11.85
N HIS A 26 -1.11 0.04 -11.30
CA HIS A 26 0.31 -0.25 -11.50
C HIS A 26 0.70 -1.49 -10.69
N ASP A 27 0.56 -1.41 -9.36
CA ASP A 27 0.81 -2.52 -8.45
C ASP A 27 -0.43 -2.91 -7.64
N MET A 28 -0.49 -4.20 -7.29
CA MET A 28 -1.63 -4.78 -6.58
C MET A 28 -1.18 -5.89 -5.64
N THR A 29 -1.82 -5.95 -4.48
CA THR A 29 -1.64 -7.00 -3.48
C THR A 29 -2.90 -7.84 -3.39
N VAL A 30 -2.75 -9.14 -3.16
CA VAL A 30 -3.87 -10.08 -3.02
C VAL A 30 -3.89 -10.59 -1.58
N GLN A 31 -5.02 -10.43 -0.90
CA GLN A 31 -5.15 -10.82 0.49
C GLN A 31 -6.50 -11.50 0.74
N THR A 32 -6.48 -12.58 1.52
CA THR A 32 -7.70 -13.15 2.09
C THR A 32 -8.10 -12.33 3.29
N TRP A 33 -9.38 -11.98 3.42
CA TRP A 33 -9.88 -11.18 4.52
C TRP A 33 -9.39 -11.73 5.87
N PRO A 34 -8.66 -10.93 6.67
CA PRO A 34 -8.02 -11.42 7.89
C PRO A 34 -8.95 -11.47 9.11
N GLY A 35 -10.24 -11.13 8.93
CA GLY A 35 -11.23 -11.23 9.99
C GLY A 35 -11.66 -12.66 10.26
N GLU A 36 -11.82 -12.99 11.55
CA GLU A 36 -12.18 -14.34 12.02
C GLU A 36 -13.68 -14.54 12.30
N ASP A 37 -14.50 -13.50 12.18
CA ASP A 37 -15.95 -13.60 12.40
C ASP A 37 -16.63 -14.26 11.21
N SER A 38 -17.05 -15.51 11.38
CA SER A 38 -17.79 -16.27 10.36
C SER A 38 -19.12 -15.66 9.91
N ASN A 39 -19.64 -14.66 10.63
CA ASN A 39 -20.84 -13.91 10.22
C ASN A 39 -20.52 -12.67 9.37
N ASP A 40 -19.25 -12.26 9.26
CA ASP A 40 -18.84 -11.19 8.36
C ASP A 40 -18.96 -11.71 6.92
N PRO A 41 -19.65 -11.01 6.00
CA PRO A 41 -19.78 -11.44 4.60
C PRO A 41 -18.45 -11.54 3.84
N ARG A 42 -17.38 -10.93 4.37
CA ARG A 42 -16.02 -11.01 3.84
C ARG A 42 -15.23 -12.20 4.37
N PHE A 43 -15.73 -12.90 5.39
CA PHE A 43 -15.04 -14.05 5.98
C PHE A 43 -14.73 -15.12 4.92
N GLY A 44 -13.44 -15.48 4.82
CA GLY A 44 -12.94 -16.47 3.86
C GLY A 44 -12.95 -16.00 2.39
N ARG A 45 -13.26 -14.71 2.13
CA ARG A 45 -13.18 -14.09 0.81
C ARG A 45 -11.76 -13.59 0.55
N THR A 46 -11.36 -13.59 -0.72
CA THR A 46 -10.06 -13.08 -1.18
C THR A 46 -10.27 -11.86 -2.06
N TYR A 47 -9.47 -10.83 -1.83
CA TYR A 47 -9.57 -9.55 -2.50
C TYR A 47 -8.24 -9.15 -3.13
N ILE A 48 -8.32 -8.48 -4.29
CA ILE A 48 -7.21 -7.71 -4.84
C ILE A 48 -7.36 -6.27 -4.34
N TYR A 49 -6.30 -5.75 -3.74
CA TYR A 49 -6.13 -4.36 -3.37
C TYR A 49 -5.21 -3.75 -4.43
N GLY A 50 -5.74 -2.83 -5.22
CA GLY A 50 -4.95 -2.01 -6.13
C GLY A 50 -5.40 -0.57 -5.99
N ALA A 51 -4.87 0.30 -6.82
CA ALA A 51 -5.36 1.66 -6.87
C ALA A 51 -5.48 2.14 -8.30
N TYR A 52 -6.45 3.01 -8.52
CA TYR A 52 -6.47 3.81 -9.74
C TYR A 52 -5.63 5.05 -9.47
N TRP A 53 -4.71 5.32 -10.39
CA TRP A 53 -3.77 6.44 -10.33
C TRP A 53 -4.40 7.74 -9.84
N GLU A 54 -5.61 8.06 -10.30
CA GLU A 54 -6.30 9.31 -9.96
C GLU A 54 -7.55 9.13 -9.10
N ALA A 55 -7.87 7.89 -8.68
CA ALA A 55 -9.19 7.61 -8.15
C ALA A 55 -9.26 6.86 -6.82
N GLY A 56 -8.12 6.55 -6.18
CA GLY A 56 -8.12 5.94 -4.84
C GLY A 56 -7.90 4.44 -4.84
N LEU A 57 -7.97 3.85 -3.63
CA LEU A 57 -7.97 2.40 -3.43
C LEU A 57 -9.12 1.74 -4.20
N ARG A 58 -8.83 0.60 -4.79
CA ARG A 58 -9.78 -0.26 -5.50
C ARG A 58 -9.63 -1.69 -5.03
N ILE A 59 -10.74 -2.23 -4.55
CA ILE A 59 -10.82 -3.57 -4.01
C ILE A 59 -11.69 -4.39 -4.94
N PHE A 60 -11.20 -5.55 -5.38
CA PHE A 60 -11.93 -6.47 -6.25
C PHE A 60 -12.10 -7.82 -5.57
N ASP A 61 -13.32 -8.35 -5.56
CA ASP A 61 -13.55 -9.71 -5.04
C ASP A 61 -13.05 -10.75 -6.05
N VAL A 62 -12.07 -11.55 -5.61
CA VAL A 62 -11.46 -12.62 -6.39
C VAL A 62 -11.63 -14.00 -5.76
N SER A 63 -12.54 -14.13 -4.81
CA SER A 63 -12.78 -15.37 -4.06
C SER A 63 -13.17 -16.54 -4.96
N ASP A 64 -13.94 -16.23 -6.01
CA ASP A 64 -14.52 -17.23 -6.91
C ASP A 64 -13.75 -17.34 -8.24
N VAL A 65 -12.49 -16.89 -8.28
CA VAL A 65 -11.61 -17.08 -9.46
C VAL A 65 -11.57 -18.58 -9.78
N PRO A 66 -11.90 -18.98 -11.02
CA PRO A 66 -11.85 -20.38 -11.38
C PRO A 66 -10.41 -20.90 -11.23
N HIS A 67 -10.24 -21.87 -10.34
CA HIS A 67 -9.01 -22.63 -10.19
C HIS A 67 -9.18 -23.99 -10.87
N PRO A 68 -8.81 -24.12 -12.16
CA PRO A 68 -8.90 -25.36 -12.90
C PRO A 68 -7.82 -26.34 -12.40
N GLN A 69 -8.05 -26.93 -11.24
CA GLN A 69 -7.07 -27.80 -10.59
C GLN A 69 -7.10 -29.24 -11.12
N ASN A 70 -8.02 -29.64 -12.01
CA ASN A 70 -8.19 -31.08 -12.26
C ASN A 70 -8.14 -31.59 -13.70
N THR A 71 -8.34 -30.80 -14.78
CA THR A 71 -8.04 -31.30 -16.15
C THR A 71 -7.89 -30.18 -17.21
N PRO A 72 -7.17 -30.43 -18.32
CA PRO A 72 -7.23 -29.59 -19.53
C PRO A 72 -8.65 -29.40 -20.09
N VAL A 73 -9.59 -30.31 -19.81
CA VAL A 73 -10.99 -30.23 -20.23
C VAL A 73 -11.75 -29.17 -19.42
N GLU A 74 -11.57 -29.16 -18.10
CA GLU A 74 -12.10 -28.13 -17.21
C GLU A 74 -11.49 -26.77 -17.56
N TYR A 75 -10.18 -26.75 -17.87
CA TYR A 75 -9.47 -25.57 -18.38
C TYR A 75 -10.10 -25.02 -19.68
N ALA A 76 -10.34 -25.88 -20.67
CA ALA A 76 -10.95 -25.51 -21.94
C ALA A 76 -12.43 -25.12 -21.80
N PHE A 77 -13.16 -25.64 -20.80
CA PHE A 77 -14.54 -25.24 -20.55
C PHE A 77 -14.62 -23.83 -19.94
N ILE A 78 -13.81 -23.56 -18.92
CA ILE A 78 -13.79 -22.26 -18.22
C ILE A 78 -13.26 -21.16 -19.14
N THR A 79 -12.14 -21.42 -19.82
CA THR A 79 -11.46 -20.42 -20.66
C THR A 79 -11.97 -20.42 -22.11
N GLY A 80 -12.63 -21.48 -22.57
CA GLY A 80 -13.00 -21.64 -23.98
C GLY A 80 -13.91 -20.53 -24.48
N GLY A 81 -14.82 -20.04 -23.63
CA GLY A 81 -15.62 -18.86 -23.93
C GLY A 81 -14.76 -17.61 -24.15
N CYS A 82 -13.82 -17.33 -23.24
CA CYS A 82 -12.85 -16.24 -23.40
C CYS A 82 -12.02 -16.43 -24.68
N VAL A 83 -11.53 -17.63 -24.97
CA VAL A 83 -10.66 -17.90 -26.13
C VAL A 83 -11.42 -17.70 -27.44
N VAL A 84 -12.64 -18.25 -27.55
CA VAL A 84 -13.49 -18.12 -28.74
C VAL A 84 -13.90 -16.66 -28.97
N SER A 85 -14.10 -15.90 -27.89
CA SER A 85 -14.44 -14.49 -27.97
C SER A 85 -13.21 -13.58 -28.14
N VAL A 86 -12.02 -14.13 -28.37
CA VAL A 86 -10.74 -13.40 -28.47
C VAL A 86 -10.50 -12.51 -27.25
N GLY A 87 -10.86 -13.02 -26.08
CA GLY A 87 -10.72 -12.37 -24.79
C GLY A 87 -11.77 -11.30 -24.50
N THR A 88 -12.80 -11.15 -25.32
CA THR A 88 -13.87 -10.17 -25.03
C THR A 88 -14.75 -10.63 -23.88
N GLN A 89 -15.21 -9.66 -23.09
CA GLN A 89 -16.11 -9.84 -21.95
C GLN A 89 -17.33 -10.71 -22.28
N LEU A 90 -17.88 -10.60 -23.49
CA LEU A 90 -19.05 -11.37 -23.92
C LEU A 90 -18.88 -12.91 -23.86
N GLY A 91 -17.64 -13.40 -23.92
CA GLY A 91 -17.34 -14.83 -23.82
C GLY A 91 -16.68 -15.27 -22.52
N CYS A 92 -16.17 -14.35 -21.71
CA CYS A 92 -15.49 -14.69 -20.48
C CYS A 92 -16.47 -15.01 -19.34
N ASN A 93 -16.28 -16.18 -18.71
CA ASN A 93 -17.20 -16.74 -17.73
C ASN A 93 -17.06 -16.17 -16.31
N TRP A 94 -15.92 -15.57 -15.98
CA TRP A 94 -15.66 -15.00 -14.66
C TRP A 94 -15.39 -13.49 -14.72
N ARG A 95 -15.71 -12.81 -13.63
CA ARG A 95 -15.58 -11.37 -13.41
C ARG A 95 -15.11 -11.09 -11.99
N ALA A 96 -14.21 -10.11 -11.85
CA ALA A 96 -13.85 -9.55 -10.56
C ALA A 96 -14.67 -8.26 -10.34
N PRO A 97 -15.77 -8.28 -9.60
CA PRO A 97 -16.52 -7.06 -9.34
C PRO A 97 -15.69 -6.10 -8.47
N GLU A 98 -15.61 -4.83 -8.89
CA GLU A 98 -15.09 -3.75 -8.04
C GLU A 98 -16.07 -3.53 -6.88
N VAL A 99 -15.56 -3.66 -5.67
CA VAL A 99 -16.31 -3.49 -4.42
C VAL A 99 -15.80 -2.32 -3.58
N GLY A 100 -14.82 -1.55 -4.10
CA GLY A 100 -14.36 -0.30 -3.48
C GLY A 100 -15.24 0.92 -3.79
N GLN A 101 -15.13 1.97 -2.96
CA GLN A 101 -15.68 3.30 -3.26
C GLN A 101 -14.56 4.29 -3.59
N TRP A 102 -14.96 5.40 -4.21
CA TRP A 102 -14.11 6.60 -4.30
C TRP A 102 -13.59 7.01 -2.92
N MET A 103 -12.38 7.54 -2.90
CA MET A 103 -11.73 8.04 -1.71
C MET A 103 -11.40 9.52 -1.84
N GLU A 104 -11.76 10.29 -0.82
CA GLU A 104 -11.28 11.66 -0.64
C GLU A 104 -9.90 11.59 0.00
N PHE A 105 -8.88 12.09 -0.72
CA PHE A 105 -7.53 12.24 -0.18
C PHE A 105 -7.43 13.47 0.70
N GLU A 106 -6.29 13.58 1.37
CA GLU A 106 -5.99 14.71 2.23
C GLU A 106 -5.72 16.01 1.44
N ASP A 107 -5.93 17.15 2.09
CA ASP A 107 -5.54 18.49 1.63
C ASP A 107 -4.15 18.82 2.19
N PHE A 108 -3.08 18.60 1.42
CA PHE A 108 -1.70 18.84 1.82
C PHE A 108 -1.25 20.29 1.62
N ASP A 109 -1.80 21.03 0.66
CA ASP A 109 -1.43 22.44 0.44
C ASP A 109 -2.28 23.44 1.22
N GLY A 110 -3.35 22.96 1.87
CA GLY A 110 -4.24 23.75 2.71
C GLY A 110 -5.15 24.68 1.92
N ASP A 111 -5.43 24.36 0.65
CA ASP A 111 -6.30 25.17 -0.20
C ASP A 111 -7.80 24.96 0.07
N GLY A 112 -8.14 23.95 0.88
CA GLY A 112 -9.50 23.59 1.29
C GLY A 112 -10.21 22.63 0.34
N GLU A 113 -9.57 22.21 -0.74
CA GLU A 113 -10.02 21.14 -1.63
C GLU A 113 -9.21 19.86 -1.37
N ILE A 114 -9.78 18.72 -1.75
CA ILE A 114 -9.01 17.47 -1.69
C ILE A 114 -7.94 17.47 -2.77
N ASP A 115 -6.80 16.91 -2.45
CA ASP A 115 -5.77 16.72 -3.45
C ASP A 115 -6.16 15.56 -4.38
N CYS A 116 -6.57 15.88 -5.62
CA CYS A 116 -6.85 14.90 -6.67
C CYS A 116 -6.68 15.54 -8.05
N SER A 117 -6.58 14.70 -9.09
CA SER A 117 -6.67 15.17 -10.49
C SER A 117 -8.02 15.86 -10.77
N CYS A 118 -9.09 15.44 -10.08
CA CYS A 118 -10.44 15.95 -10.23
C CYS A 118 -10.63 17.43 -9.83
N THR A 119 -9.82 17.94 -8.91
CA THR A 119 -9.81 19.35 -8.47
C THR A 119 -8.85 20.20 -9.29
N SER A 120 -8.21 19.63 -10.32
CA SER A 120 -7.16 20.28 -11.13
C SER A 120 -5.88 20.64 -10.34
N ASN A 121 -5.68 20.05 -9.17
CA ASN A 121 -4.50 20.25 -8.31
C ASN A 121 -3.30 19.37 -8.67
N ALA A 122 -3.25 18.85 -9.91
CA ALA A 122 -2.11 18.08 -10.40
C ALA A 122 -0.80 18.88 -10.27
N ASN A 123 0.08 18.43 -9.37
CA ASN A 123 1.41 18.99 -9.10
C ASN A 123 1.41 20.46 -8.65
N GLY A 124 0.66 20.73 -7.57
CA GLY A 124 0.72 22.01 -6.86
C GLY A 124 -0.06 22.04 -5.55
N GLY A 125 -0.99 21.09 -5.36
CA GLY A 125 -1.63 20.73 -4.09
C GLY A 125 -1.85 19.22 -4.05
N ARG A 126 -1.14 18.50 -3.18
CA ARG A 126 -0.41 17.29 -3.58
C ARG A 126 -1.14 15.97 -3.29
N ALA A 127 -1.72 15.40 -4.36
CA ALA A 127 -1.90 13.96 -4.56
C ALA A 127 -1.75 13.68 -6.06
N SER A 128 -0.87 12.76 -6.39
CA SER A 128 -0.67 12.28 -7.74
C SER A 128 -0.55 10.76 -7.66
N TYR A 129 -1.23 10.08 -8.57
CA TYR A 129 -0.79 8.77 -9.02
C TYR A 129 -0.54 7.74 -7.91
N ILE A 130 -1.60 7.15 -7.35
CA ILE A 130 -1.39 6.02 -6.41
C ILE A 130 -0.68 4.91 -7.16
N HIS A 131 0.49 4.56 -6.64
CA HIS A 131 1.40 3.58 -7.18
C HIS A 131 1.09 2.18 -6.66
N TYR A 132 0.92 2.08 -5.35
CA TYR A 132 0.98 0.83 -4.61
C TYR A 132 -0.08 0.82 -3.50
N ALA A 133 -0.68 -0.35 -3.27
CA ALA A 133 -1.70 -0.56 -2.24
C ALA A 133 -1.38 -1.83 -1.45
N GLU A 134 -1.23 -1.71 -0.13
CA GLU A 134 -0.86 -2.80 0.76
C GLU A 134 -1.86 -2.96 1.91
N PRO A 135 -2.70 -4.00 1.91
CA PRO A 135 -3.52 -4.32 3.07
C PRO A 135 -2.64 -4.88 4.19
N ILE A 136 -2.93 -4.51 5.44
CA ILE A 136 -2.20 -5.05 6.59
C ILE A 136 -2.72 -6.45 6.90
N ASP A 137 -1.81 -7.40 7.11
CA ASP A 137 -2.13 -8.82 7.29
C ASP A 137 -2.99 -9.11 8.52
N ASP A 138 -2.81 -8.36 9.60
CA ASP A 138 -3.54 -8.55 10.84
C ASP A 138 -4.58 -7.44 11.06
N MET A 139 -5.77 -7.83 11.50
CA MET A 139 -6.72 -6.86 12.05
C MET A 139 -6.37 -6.50 13.49
N VAL A 140 -6.40 -5.21 13.81
CA VAL A 140 -5.94 -4.64 15.08
C VAL A 140 -7.05 -3.99 15.88
N ASP A 141 -7.05 -4.11 17.21
CA ASP A 141 -7.97 -3.36 18.08
C ASP A 141 -7.28 -2.07 18.55
N ALA A 142 -7.73 -0.93 18.04
CA ALA A 142 -7.18 0.38 18.34
C ALA A 142 -7.98 1.16 19.40
N SER A 143 -8.80 0.48 20.20
CA SER A 143 -9.64 1.14 21.20
C SER A 143 -8.85 1.84 22.32
N HIS A 144 -7.62 1.40 22.60
CA HIS A 144 -6.73 2.10 23.53
C HIS A 144 -6.23 3.46 23.01
N LEU A 145 -6.21 3.65 21.69
CA LEU A 145 -5.94 4.94 21.05
C LEU A 145 -7.16 5.87 21.04
N GLY A 146 -8.37 5.32 21.22
CA GLY A 146 -9.64 6.07 21.20
C GLY A 146 -10.54 5.75 20.00
N TYR A 147 -10.18 4.79 19.15
CA TYR A 147 -11.06 4.28 18.09
C TYR A 147 -12.24 3.47 18.66
N PRO A 148 -13.31 3.25 17.88
CA PRO A 148 -14.41 2.39 18.30
C PRO A 148 -13.94 0.98 18.70
N PRO A 149 -14.52 0.37 19.76
CA PRO A 149 -14.17 -0.99 20.15
C PRO A 149 -14.40 -2.00 19.02
N GLY A 150 -13.41 -2.88 18.80
CA GLY A 150 -13.45 -3.90 17.77
C GLY A 150 -12.18 -3.90 16.93
N LYS A 151 -11.99 -4.99 16.18
CA LYS A 151 -10.86 -5.11 15.27
C LYS A 151 -11.09 -4.27 14.01
N MET A 152 -10.04 -3.56 13.60
CA MET A 152 -9.96 -2.75 12.39
C MET A 152 -9.04 -3.42 11.38
N HIS A 153 -9.39 -3.36 10.10
CA HIS A 153 -8.52 -3.70 8.99
C HIS A 153 -7.97 -2.41 8.38
N LEU A 154 -6.66 -2.40 8.13
CA LEU A 154 -5.92 -1.23 7.67
C LEU A 154 -5.38 -1.47 6.27
N THR A 155 -5.19 -0.40 5.51
CA THR A 155 -4.57 -0.47 4.19
C THR A 155 -3.71 0.76 3.97
N MET A 156 -2.49 0.55 3.51
CA MET A 156 -1.58 1.60 3.09
C MET A 156 -1.74 1.84 1.59
N LEU A 157 -1.76 3.11 1.19
CA LEU A 157 -1.64 3.52 -0.20
C LEU A 157 -0.40 4.39 -0.35
N ALA A 158 0.46 4.11 -1.33
CA ALA A 158 1.60 4.97 -1.64
C ALA A 158 1.41 5.69 -2.98
N THR A 159 1.88 6.93 -3.06
CA THR A 159 1.72 7.78 -4.24
C THR A 159 3.03 8.04 -4.96
N GLU A 160 2.95 8.21 -6.28
CA GLU A 160 4.02 8.75 -7.11
C GLU A 160 3.90 10.27 -7.12
N VAL A 161 4.97 10.98 -6.73
CA VAL A 161 5.02 12.44 -6.87
C VAL A 161 5.93 12.85 -8.02
N LEU A 162 5.49 13.83 -8.81
CA LEU A 162 6.23 14.31 -9.98
C LEU A 162 7.19 15.47 -9.67
N GLU A 163 7.09 16.07 -8.48
CA GLU A 163 7.98 17.14 -8.02
C GLU A 163 8.32 16.95 -6.54
N THR A 164 9.59 17.17 -6.18
CA THR A 164 10.20 16.91 -4.87
C THR A 164 10.56 18.17 -4.08
N THR A 165 10.12 19.34 -4.54
CA THR A 165 10.45 20.63 -3.90
C THR A 165 9.83 20.80 -2.51
N VAL A 166 8.89 19.92 -2.13
CA VAL A 166 8.25 19.89 -0.80
C VAL A 166 8.42 18.54 -0.09
N GLY A 167 8.45 17.41 -0.82
CA GLY A 167 8.76 16.08 -0.27
C GLY A 167 8.88 14.98 -1.34
N THR A 168 9.51 13.87 -0.99
CA THR A 168 10.04 12.84 -1.92
C THR A 168 9.27 11.51 -1.92
N GLY A 169 8.09 11.48 -1.28
CA GLY A 169 7.17 10.35 -1.30
C GLY A 169 6.03 10.57 -0.32
N MET A 170 4.82 10.13 -0.67
CA MET A 170 3.67 10.21 0.23
C MET A 170 2.94 8.88 0.29
N ALA A 171 2.23 8.69 1.38
CA ALA A 171 1.39 7.53 1.58
C ALA A 171 0.18 7.86 2.47
N TYR A 172 -0.82 7.00 2.50
CA TYR A 172 -2.04 7.17 3.27
C TYR A 172 -2.37 5.89 4.02
N LEU A 173 -2.57 6.02 5.33
CA LEU A 173 -3.12 4.94 6.14
C LEU A 173 -4.65 5.05 6.13
N LEU A 174 -5.31 3.95 5.78
CA LEU A 174 -6.76 3.88 5.63
C LEU A 174 -7.37 2.86 6.58
N ASP A 175 -8.54 3.19 7.13
CA ASP A 175 -9.46 2.21 7.70
C ASP A 175 -10.30 1.58 6.57
N THR A 176 -10.09 0.30 6.30
CA THR A 176 -10.86 -0.49 5.32
C THR A 176 -11.80 -1.49 5.99
N THR A 177 -12.08 -1.30 7.28
CA THR A 177 -13.08 -2.07 8.04
C THR A 177 -14.52 -1.79 7.61
N PRO A 178 -14.96 -0.54 7.39
CA PRO A 178 -16.36 -0.25 7.14
C PRO A 178 -16.79 -0.80 5.78
N TYR A 179 -18.00 -1.33 5.72
CA TYR A 179 -18.63 -1.77 4.48
C TYR A 179 -20.14 -1.53 4.54
N GLU A 180 -20.77 -1.54 3.37
CA GLU A 180 -22.21 -1.63 3.22
C GLU A 180 -22.58 -2.85 2.37
N GLU A 181 -23.81 -3.34 2.52
CA GLU A 181 -24.37 -4.35 1.63
C GLU A 181 -25.38 -3.70 0.70
N VAL A 182 -25.10 -3.75 -0.61
CA VAL A 182 -25.98 -3.22 -1.65
C VAL A 182 -26.40 -4.37 -2.55
N ASN A 183 -27.69 -4.69 -2.55
CA ASN A 183 -28.26 -5.80 -3.33
C ASN A 183 -27.60 -7.17 -3.06
N GLY A 184 -27.12 -7.40 -1.84
CA GLY A 184 -26.44 -8.65 -1.45
C GLY A 184 -24.95 -8.71 -1.79
N ASN A 185 -24.38 -7.62 -2.32
CA ASN A 185 -22.94 -7.48 -2.54
C ASN A 185 -22.32 -6.58 -1.48
N VAL A 186 -21.15 -6.97 -0.98
CA VAL A 186 -20.34 -6.13 -0.10
C VAL A 186 -19.75 -4.98 -0.90
N ARG A 187 -19.75 -3.79 -0.31
CA ARG A 187 -19.04 -2.62 -0.81
C ARG A 187 -18.23 -2.01 0.33
N PHE A 188 -16.92 -2.03 0.19
CA PHE A 188 -15.99 -1.42 1.14
C PHE A 188 -16.17 0.09 1.14
N MET A 189 -16.07 0.68 2.33
CA MET A 189 -16.17 2.11 2.58
C MET A 189 -14.86 2.60 3.23
N PRO A 190 -13.74 2.64 2.49
CA PRO A 190 -12.46 3.09 3.03
C PRO A 190 -12.56 4.49 3.61
N ARG A 191 -11.83 4.75 4.70
CA ARG A 191 -11.73 6.08 5.32
C ARG A 191 -10.28 6.42 5.56
N LEU A 192 -9.89 7.65 5.23
CA LEU A 192 -8.58 8.16 5.58
C LEU A 192 -8.45 8.19 7.12
N ILE A 193 -7.37 7.60 7.63
CA ILE A 193 -6.95 7.78 9.02
C ILE A 193 -6.02 8.98 9.08
N HIS A 194 -4.90 8.92 8.35
CA HIS A 194 -3.90 9.98 8.30
C HIS A 194 -2.98 9.75 7.09
N GLY A 195 -2.51 10.82 6.45
CA GLY A 195 -1.45 10.79 5.46
C GLY A 195 -0.06 10.67 6.08
N TRP A 196 0.94 10.37 5.29
CA TRP A 196 2.32 10.49 5.67
C TRP A 196 3.09 11.00 4.47
N GLU A 197 3.92 11.99 4.69
CA GLU A 197 4.89 12.44 3.70
C GLU A 197 6.28 12.21 4.27
N ASN A 198 7.17 11.71 3.40
CA ASN A 198 8.57 11.56 3.74
C ASN A 198 9.09 12.86 4.35
N PRO A 199 9.45 12.86 5.65
CA PRO A 199 9.81 14.09 6.31
C PRO A 199 11.02 14.72 5.65
N PHE A 200 10.94 16.03 5.44
CA PHE A 200 12.04 16.80 4.86
C PHE A 200 13.30 16.68 5.72
N ALA A 201 14.23 15.82 5.30
CA ALA A 201 15.60 15.86 5.76
C ALA A 201 16.33 16.91 4.91
N LEU A 202 17.05 17.84 5.54
CA LEU A 202 17.87 18.86 4.84
C LEU A 202 18.86 18.26 3.83
N ASP A 203 19.14 16.96 3.94
CA ASP A 203 20.05 16.22 3.08
C ASP A 203 19.34 15.57 1.88
N HIS A 204 18.00 15.47 1.87
CA HIS A 204 17.21 14.75 0.84
C HIS A 204 16.45 15.69 -0.10
N HIS A 205 17.19 16.36 -0.98
CA HIS A 205 16.63 17.23 -2.02
C HIS A 205 17.00 16.73 -3.41
N ILE A 206 15.99 16.37 -4.20
CA ILE A 206 16.17 16.03 -5.61
C ILE A 206 15.68 17.22 -6.44
N PRO A 207 16.49 17.75 -7.38
CA PRO A 207 16.06 18.87 -8.23
C PRO A 207 14.84 18.52 -9.08
N GLY A 208 13.84 19.41 -9.12
CA GLY A 208 12.67 19.25 -9.99
C GLY A 208 12.99 19.48 -11.48
N GLY A 209 12.05 19.10 -12.35
CA GLY A 209 12.11 19.38 -13.79
C GLY A 209 12.58 18.23 -14.69
N GLU A 210 12.88 17.06 -14.11
CA GLU A 210 13.13 15.82 -14.86
C GLU A 210 11.87 14.94 -14.84
N GLU A 211 11.02 15.13 -15.86
CA GLU A 211 9.65 14.59 -16.02
C GLU A 211 9.53 13.04 -15.99
N TRP A 212 10.65 12.32 -15.89
CA TRP A 212 10.71 10.85 -15.98
C TRP A 212 11.15 10.16 -14.69
N LEU A 213 11.44 10.92 -13.62
CA LEU A 213 11.78 10.36 -12.32
C LEU A 213 10.53 10.33 -11.45
N LEU A 214 9.91 9.16 -11.38
CA LEU A 214 8.81 8.88 -10.47
C LEU A 214 9.41 8.73 -9.07
N PHE A 215 9.29 9.78 -8.25
CA PHE A 215 9.66 9.72 -6.84
C PHE A 215 8.52 9.04 -6.12
N SER A 216 8.67 7.75 -5.86
CA SER A 216 7.58 6.97 -5.30
C SER A 216 8.05 5.90 -4.34
N PRO A 217 7.31 5.70 -3.25
CA PRO A 217 7.33 4.43 -2.58
C PRO A 217 6.88 3.32 -3.54
N HIS A 218 7.71 2.30 -3.70
CA HIS A 218 7.55 1.26 -4.71
C HIS A 218 7.01 -0.05 -4.14
N ASN A 219 7.20 -0.26 -2.84
CA ASN A 219 6.73 -1.43 -2.14
C ASN A 219 6.72 -1.12 -0.65
N ALA A 220 5.81 -1.77 0.05
CA ALA A 220 5.77 -1.75 1.49
C ALA A 220 5.56 -3.18 1.97
N ASP A 221 6.21 -3.53 3.06
CA ASP A 221 5.83 -4.66 3.88
C ASP A 221 5.35 -4.14 5.24
N THR A 222 4.53 -4.94 5.93
CA THR A 222 3.91 -4.52 7.20
C THR A 222 4.07 -5.60 8.24
N GLN A 223 4.19 -5.19 9.49
CA GLN A 223 4.21 -6.13 10.61
C GLN A 223 3.45 -5.57 11.79
N VAL A 224 2.51 -6.36 12.31
CA VAL A 224 1.90 -6.15 13.62
C VAL A 224 2.63 -7.00 14.64
N PHE A 225 3.13 -6.36 15.67
CA PHE A 225 3.92 -6.95 16.74
C PHE A 225 3.06 -7.11 17.99
N GLN A 226 3.20 -8.23 18.68
CA GLN A 226 2.67 -8.35 20.03
C GLN A 226 3.63 -7.71 21.03
N THR A 227 3.12 -6.79 21.86
CA THR A 227 3.93 -6.04 22.83
C THR A 227 3.65 -6.47 24.27
N GLY A 228 4.50 -6.01 25.21
CA GLY A 228 4.26 -6.17 26.65
C GLY A 228 4.43 -7.58 27.22
N LEU A 229 4.96 -8.53 26.43
CA LEU A 229 5.32 -9.86 26.88
C LEU A 229 6.76 -9.93 27.43
N PRO A 230 7.11 -10.91 28.28
CA PRO A 230 8.47 -11.08 28.76
C PRO A 230 9.46 -11.25 27.60
N GLY A 231 10.46 -10.35 27.52
CA GLY A 231 11.50 -10.37 26.47
C GLY A 231 11.16 -9.55 25.23
N LEU A 232 9.93 -9.04 25.11
CA LEU A 232 9.51 -8.15 24.03
C LEU A 232 9.34 -6.71 24.56
N PRO A 233 9.84 -5.69 23.83
CA PRO A 233 9.65 -4.30 24.23
C PRO A 233 8.17 -3.93 24.14
N ASP A 234 7.77 -2.95 24.95
CA ASP A 234 6.48 -2.30 24.80
C ASP A 234 6.69 -0.92 24.20
N ASN A 235 6.64 -0.87 22.88
CA ASN A 235 6.67 0.37 22.10
C ASN A 235 5.26 0.86 21.75
N SER A 236 4.23 0.17 22.26
CA SER A 236 2.86 0.50 21.92
C SER A 236 2.40 1.81 22.56
N HIS A 237 1.34 2.38 22.01
CA HIS A 237 0.67 3.55 22.58
C HIS A 237 -0.29 3.18 23.72
N GLY A 238 0.12 2.23 24.58
CA GLY A 238 -0.66 1.74 25.72
C GLY A 238 -1.56 0.54 25.41
N GLY A 239 -1.31 -0.14 24.30
CA GLY A 239 -2.01 -1.32 23.83
C GLY A 239 -1.29 -2.63 24.19
N ALA A 240 -1.60 -3.68 23.44
CA ALA A 240 -0.91 -4.98 23.50
C ALA A 240 -0.31 -5.38 22.13
N TRP A 241 -0.36 -4.45 21.19
CA TRP A 241 0.24 -4.58 19.87
C TRP A 241 0.83 -3.25 19.47
N ASP A 242 1.73 -3.28 18.50
CA ASP A 242 2.29 -2.12 17.84
C ASP A 242 2.62 -2.49 16.39
N GLY A 243 2.56 -1.56 15.44
CA GLY A 243 2.56 -1.86 14.01
C GLY A 243 3.56 -1.04 13.20
N ARG A 244 4.24 -1.65 12.24
CA ARG A 244 5.21 -1.00 11.35
C ARG A 244 4.81 -1.14 9.89
N ILE A 245 5.16 -0.13 9.11
CA ILE A 245 5.17 -0.17 7.65
C ILE A 245 6.62 0.08 7.20
N TYR A 246 7.22 -0.88 6.50
CA TYR A 246 8.55 -0.81 5.93
C TYR A 246 8.45 -0.40 4.47
N LEU A 247 8.58 0.90 4.22
CA LEU A 247 8.33 1.49 2.92
C LEU A 247 9.64 1.62 2.13
N GLY A 248 9.78 0.82 1.08
CA GLY A 248 10.85 0.96 0.09
C GLY A 248 10.49 2.06 -0.91
N SER A 249 11.38 3.03 -1.09
CA SER A 249 11.14 4.17 -1.96
C SER A 249 12.26 4.46 -2.94
N TYR A 250 11.84 4.79 -4.16
CA TYR A 250 12.71 5.31 -5.18
C TYR A 250 13.33 6.63 -4.76
N HIS A 251 14.64 6.70 -4.92
CA HIS A 251 15.45 7.88 -4.64
C HIS A 251 15.41 8.33 -3.17
N ALA A 252 14.68 7.62 -2.29
CA ALA A 252 14.50 7.97 -0.88
C ALA A 252 14.91 6.86 0.09
N GLY A 253 15.17 5.64 -0.39
CA GLY A 253 15.61 4.55 0.46
C GLY A 253 14.47 3.90 1.25
N LEU A 254 14.80 3.30 2.39
CA LEU A 254 13.83 2.72 3.32
C LEU A 254 13.33 3.78 4.30
N TRP A 255 12.03 3.82 4.53
CA TRP A 255 11.38 4.57 5.61
C TRP A 255 10.50 3.63 6.42
N VAL A 256 10.64 3.65 7.75
CA VAL A 256 9.84 2.81 8.65
C VAL A 256 8.88 3.71 9.42
N MET A 257 7.58 3.48 9.21
CA MET A 257 6.50 4.22 9.84
C MET A 257 5.84 3.40 10.95
N ASP A 258 5.50 4.07 12.04
CA ASP A 258 4.73 3.55 13.16
C ASP A 258 3.23 3.76 12.93
N ILE A 259 2.48 2.65 12.88
CA ILE A 259 1.06 2.64 12.58
C ILE A 259 0.27 3.30 13.72
N GLU A 260 0.60 2.99 14.97
CA GLU A 260 -0.13 3.54 16.12
C GLU A 260 0.02 5.06 16.23
N THR A 261 1.20 5.59 15.89
CA THR A 261 1.46 7.02 15.85
C THR A 261 0.62 7.71 14.78
N LEU A 262 0.52 7.13 13.57
CA LEU A 262 -0.37 7.66 12.52
C LEU A 262 -1.85 7.59 12.91
N MET A 263 -2.27 6.49 13.55
CA MET A 263 -3.63 6.34 14.06
C MET A 263 -3.95 7.36 15.16
N ALA A 264 -3.04 7.56 16.12
CA ALA A 264 -3.20 8.56 17.17
C ALA A 264 -3.27 9.97 16.58
N ALA A 265 -2.40 10.29 15.63
CA ALA A 265 -2.42 11.58 14.92
C ALA A 265 -3.72 11.79 14.14
N GLY A 266 -4.30 10.75 13.53
CA GLY A 266 -5.59 10.82 12.82
C GLY A 266 -6.80 11.17 13.70
N LEU A 267 -6.69 11.02 15.03
CA LEU A 267 -7.71 11.46 15.98
C LEU A 267 -7.50 12.90 16.47
N GLU A 268 -6.33 13.46 16.20
CA GLU A 268 -5.91 14.80 16.63
C GLU A 268 -5.93 15.77 15.44
N ASP A 269 -6.39 17.00 15.65
CA ASP A 269 -6.27 18.07 14.64
C ASP A 269 -4.91 18.77 14.79
N GLY A 270 -3.85 17.96 14.67
CA GLY A 270 -2.47 18.32 14.97
C GLY A 270 -1.68 18.87 13.78
N ASN A 271 -0.43 19.25 14.02
CA ASN A 271 0.48 19.61 12.93
C ASN A 271 0.92 18.34 12.20
N LYS A 272 0.63 18.25 10.89
CA LYS A 272 0.93 17.08 10.07
C LYS A 272 2.43 16.77 9.98
N SER A 273 3.27 17.80 9.84
CA SER A 273 4.73 17.61 9.79
C SER A 273 5.27 17.03 11.10
N ASP A 274 4.73 17.45 12.25
CA ASP A 274 5.08 16.86 13.54
C ASP A 274 4.65 15.38 13.60
N ALA A 275 3.46 15.05 13.08
CA ALA A 275 2.98 13.67 12.99
C ALA A 275 3.85 12.79 12.06
N HIS A 276 4.26 13.30 10.88
CA HIS A 276 5.12 12.55 9.96
C HIS A 276 6.49 12.26 10.59
N MET A 277 7.07 13.25 11.28
CA MET A 277 8.32 13.09 12.03
C MET A 277 8.18 12.10 13.18
N ALA A 278 7.09 12.19 13.95
CA ALA A 278 6.84 11.31 15.09
C ALA A 278 6.61 9.85 14.66
N ALA A 279 5.87 9.65 13.57
CA ALA A 279 5.61 8.31 13.03
C ALA A 279 6.84 7.68 12.37
N THR A 280 7.85 8.45 11.99
CA THR A 280 9.07 7.91 11.36
C THR A 280 10.03 7.38 12.42
N VAL A 281 10.02 6.07 12.64
CA VAL A 281 10.84 5.40 13.67
C VAL A 281 12.21 4.95 13.16
N GLY A 282 12.43 4.96 11.84
CA GLY A 282 13.73 4.67 11.25
C GLY A 282 13.77 4.94 9.75
N TYR A 283 14.97 5.14 9.22
CA TYR A 283 15.20 5.22 7.78
C TYR A 283 16.58 4.68 7.41
N HIS A 284 16.75 4.29 6.14
CA HIS A 284 18.04 3.89 5.60
C HIS A 284 18.20 4.35 4.15
N LEU A 285 19.26 5.12 3.91
CA LEU A 285 19.70 5.50 2.57
C LEU A 285 20.88 4.62 2.14
N SER A 286 20.68 3.87 1.05
CA SER A 286 21.72 3.01 0.48
C SER A 286 22.81 3.82 -0.24
N HIS A 287 24.00 3.23 -0.38
CA HIS A 287 25.24 3.84 -0.92
C HIS A 287 25.05 5.00 -1.93
N GLY A 288 25.71 6.11 -1.67
CA GLY A 288 25.71 7.31 -2.51
C GLY A 288 25.76 8.57 -1.64
N ALA A 289 26.06 9.72 -2.24
CA ALA A 289 25.64 10.98 -1.62
C ALA A 289 24.18 11.20 -1.99
N ASP A 290 23.40 11.68 -1.03
CA ASP A 290 22.00 11.99 -1.28
C ASP A 290 21.87 13.04 -2.39
N GLY A 291 20.90 12.85 -3.28
CA GLY A 291 20.71 13.71 -4.43
C GLY A 291 21.95 13.79 -5.33
N GLU A 292 22.76 12.72 -5.43
CA GLU A 292 23.85 12.62 -6.41
C GLU A 292 23.64 11.41 -7.34
N PRO A 293 23.97 11.53 -8.64
CA PRO A 293 23.91 10.40 -9.55
C PRO A 293 24.95 9.33 -9.27
N LEU A 294 24.54 8.06 -9.40
CA LEU A 294 25.48 6.95 -9.29
C LEU A 294 26.06 6.60 -10.67
N ASP A 295 27.39 6.72 -10.80
CA ASP A 295 28.09 6.39 -12.03
C ASP A 295 27.92 4.89 -12.35
N SER A 296 27.32 4.59 -13.51
CA SER A 296 26.96 3.23 -13.92
C SER A 296 27.32 3.01 -15.38
N ALA A 297 27.96 1.87 -15.66
CA ALA A 297 28.46 1.55 -16.99
C ALA A 297 27.37 1.08 -17.99
N TYR A 298 26.14 0.82 -17.52
CA TYR A 298 25.09 0.15 -18.30
C TYR A 298 23.73 0.85 -18.29
N TYR A 299 23.43 1.62 -17.25
CA TYR A 299 22.14 2.28 -17.05
C TYR A 299 22.36 3.65 -16.43
N ASP A 300 21.71 4.68 -16.97
CA ASP A 300 21.60 5.99 -16.32
C ASP A 300 20.33 5.96 -15.46
N PHE A 301 20.52 5.89 -14.16
CA PHE A 301 19.40 5.80 -13.22
C PHE A 301 18.99 7.18 -12.68
N GLY A 302 19.76 8.25 -12.93
CA GLY A 302 19.55 9.53 -12.22
C GLY A 302 20.12 9.42 -10.80
N TRP A 303 19.28 9.56 -9.76
CA TRP A 303 19.68 9.87 -8.37
C TRP A 303 19.63 8.67 -7.41
N THR A 304 20.64 8.42 -6.57
CA THR A 304 20.56 7.31 -5.57
C THR A 304 19.92 7.70 -4.24
N PRO A 305 19.31 6.73 -3.49
CA PRO A 305 19.28 5.26 -3.73
C PRO A 305 18.05 4.73 -4.51
N PHE A 306 18.17 3.56 -5.16
CA PHE A 306 17.08 2.91 -5.92
C PHE A 306 16.53 1.68 -5.20
N ILE A 307 15.82 1.86 -4.08
CA ILE A 307 15.20 0.73 -3.39
C ILE A 307 13.88 0.38 -4.09
N TRP A 308 13.80 -0.84 -4.64
CA TRP A 308 12.64 -1.39 -5.31
C TRP A 308 11.71 -2.14 -4.34
N ALA A 309 12.27 -2.82 -3.36
CA ALA A 309 11.52 -3.62 -2.39
C ALA A 309 12.12 -3.50 -1.00
N ALA A 310 11.25 -3.54 0.00
CA ALA A 310 11.58 -3.63 1.41
C ALA A 310 10.69 -4.70 2.06
N GLU A 311 11.31 -5.82 2.42
CA GLU A 311 10.61 -6.99 2.97
C GLU A 311 11.08 -7.22 4.39
N TYR A 312 10.15 -7.21 5.35
CA TYR A 312 10.42 -7.53 6.74
C TYR A 312 10.31 -9.03 6.99
N HIS A 313 11.26 -9.58 7.73
CA HIS A 313 11.22 -10.95 8.17
C HIS A 313 12.03 -11.13 9.46
N GLU A 314 11.34 -11.54 10.53
CA GLU A 314 11.94 -11.92 11.81
C GLU A 314 13.01 -10.91 12.30
N GLY A 315 12.63 -9.65 12.47
CA GLY A 315 13.50 -8.60 13.02
C GLY A 315 14.54 -8.03 12.04
N TYR A 316 14.49 -8.43 10.76
CA TYR A 316 15.33 -7.89 9.70
C TYR A 316 14.49 -7.35 8.55
N THR A 317 15.00 -6.33 7.87
CA THR A 317 14.42 -5.82 6.62
C THR A 317 15.40 -6.04 5.48
N TYR A 318 14.93 -6.68 4.41
CA TYR A 318 15.69 -7.00 3.21
C TYR A 318 15.35 -5.96 2.14
N LEU A 319 16.36 -5.21 1.69
CA LEU A 319 16.17 -4.16 0.70
C LEU A 319 16.78 -4.56 -0.63
N SER A 320 15.97 -4.57 -1.68
CA SER A 320 16.43 -4.79 -3.05
C SER A 320 16.73 -3.45 -3.70
N CYS A 321 18.01 -3.18 -3.98
CA CYS A 321 18.44 -2.01 -4.71
C CYS A 321 18.84 -2.36 -6.14
N ILE A 322 18.22 -1.71 -7.13
CA ILE A 322 18.49 -1.97 -8.56
C ILE A 322 19.96 -1.76 -8.89
N THR A 323 20.60 -0.76 -8.28
CA THR A 323 21.97 -0.35 -8.63
C THR A 323 23.04 -1.08 -7.83
N THR A 324 22.76 -1.37 -6.55
CA THR A 324 23.79 -1.79 -5.59
C THR A 324 23.52 -3.16 -4.96
N GLY A 325 22.41 -3.81 -5.30
CA GLY A 325 22.10 -5.18 -4.88
C GLY A 325 21.29 -5.24 -3.59
N LEU A 326 21.57 -6.24 -2.75
CA LEU A 326 20.80 -6.55 -1.55
C LEU A 326 21.42 -5.91 -0.30
N TYR A 327 20.59 -5.23 0.49
CA TYR A 327 20.92 -4.81 1.85
C TYR A 327 20.08 -5.60 2.85
N ILE A 328 20.67 -5.88 4.01
CA ILE A 328 19.96 -6.44 5.16
C ILE A 328 20.18 -5.45 6.29
N VAL A 329 19.09 -4.81 6.71
CA VAL A 329 19.10 -3.83 7.79
C VAL A 329 18.25 -4.36 8.95
N GLN A 330 18.46 -3.80 10.14
CA GLN A 330 17.70 -4.15 11.33
C GLN A 330 17.39 -2.87 12.07
N LEU A 331 16.12 -2.65 12.36
CA LEU A 331 15.68 -1.61 13.28
C LEU A 331 15.90 -2.11 14.72
N ASP A 332 16.48 -1.29 15.57
CA ASP A 332 16.87 -1.65 16.92
C ASP A 332 15.66 -2.02 17.80
N ILE A 333 14.56 -1.27 17.66
CA ILE A 333 13.31 -1.55 18.37
C ILE A 333 12.64 -2.86 17.90
N ASP A 334 12.97 -3.33 16.70
CA ASP A 334 12.42 -4.58 16.14
C ASP A 334 13.34 -5.79 16.38
N GLN A 335 14.60 -5.57 16.78
CA GLN A 335 15.58 -6.62 17.06
C GLN A 335 15.04 -7.74 17.97
N PRO A 336 14.28 -7.47 19.05
CA PRO A 336 13.78 -8.52 19.94
C PRO A 336 12.83 -9.51 19.26
N TYR A 337 12.18 -9.11 18.16
CA TYR A 337 11.23 -9.97 17.43
C TYR A 337 11.91 -10.93 16.44
N GLY A 338 13.21 -10.78 16.21
CA GLY A 338 14.02 -11.71 15.42
C GLY A 338 14.68 -12.84 16.21
N ILE A 339 14.50 -12.86 17.54
CA ILE A 339 15.06 -13.89 18.41
C ILE A 339 13.92 -14.83 18.82
N PRO A 340 14.03 -16.15 18.56
CA PRO A 340 13.04 -17.10 19.04
C PRO A 340 12.92 -17.00 20.56
N LEU A 341 11.69 -16.88 21.08
CA LEU A 341 11.39 -16.74 22.52
C LEU A 341 11.91 -17.90 23.40
N ASP A 342 12.41 -18.97 22.78
CA ASP A 342 12.90 -20.20 23.41
C ASP A 342 14.44 -20.34 23.47
N GLN A 343 15.22 -19.26 23.20
CA GLN A 343 16.70 -19.27 23.33
C GLN A 343 17.25 -18.55 24.56
#